data_AF-A0A7V7MQ77-F1
#
_entry.id   AF-A0A7V7MQ77-F1
#
_cell.length_a   1.000
_cell.length_b   1.000
_cell.length_c   1.000
_cell.angle_alpha   90.00
_cell.angle_beta   90.00
_cell.angle_gamma   90.00
#
_symmetry.space_group_name_H-M   'P 1'
#
loop_
_entity.id
_entity.type
_entity.pdbx_description
1 polymer ?
#
loop_
_entity_poly.entity_id
_entity_poly.type
_entity_poly.pdbx_seq_one_letter_code
_entity_poly.pdbx_strand_id
1 'polypeptide(L)'
;MIITTTDTVPGREAVEILGVVRGTTVRARFLFSNISAMLRYFTGGEVPEYTKVIAEAREQAMDRMRDQAVALSADAVLNIRFSSSEVMSGAAEVICYGTAVRLGPAASTKPSTKSDSE
;
A
#
# COMPACT_ATOMS: atom_id res chain seq x y z
N MET A 1 9.12 -9.18 2.19
CA MET A 1 7.85 -9.36 1.47
C MET A 1 7.74 -8.27 0.43
N ILE A 2 7.41 -8.63 -0.81
CA ILE A 2 7.20 -7.67 -1.91
C ILE A 2 5.79 -7.08 -1.78
N ILE A 3 5.64 -5.77 -1.94
CA ILE A 3 4.32 -5.13 -1.97
C ILE A 3 4.29 -4.27 -3.24
N THR A 4 3.28 -4.46 -4.08
CA THR A 4 3.20 -3.76 -5.37
C THR A 4 1.75 -3.46 -5.75
N THR A 5 1.58 -2.38 -6.51
CA THR A 5 0.31 -2.00 -7.14
C THR A 5 0.04 -2.80 -8.42
N THR A 6 1.06 -3.48 -8.97
CA THR A 6 0.97 -4.38 -10.12
C THR A 6 0.36 -5.73 -9.73
N ASP A 7 -0.18 -6.43 -10.72
CA ASP A 7 -0.73 -7.78 -10.58
C ASP A 7 0.34 -8.89 -10.62
N THR A 8 1.57 -8.55 -10.97
CA THR A 8 2.68 -9.48 -11.19
C THR A 8 4.00 -8.95 -10.62
N VAL A 9 4.95 -9.86 -10.37
CA VAL A 9 6.33 -9.54 -9.98
C VAL A 9 7.28 -9.97 -11.10
N PRO A 10 8.04 -9.07 -11.73
CA PRO A 10 8.97 -9.44 -12.79
C PRO A 10 9.94 -10.54 -12.34
N GLY A 11 10.07 -11.60 -13.16
CA GLY A 11 10.96 -12.73 -12.90
C GLY A 11 10.47 -13.71 -11.82
N ARG A 12 9.26 -13.54 -11.27
CA ARG A 12 8.65 -14.43 -10.28
C ARG A 12 7.15 -14.58 -10.51
N GLU A 13 6.67 -15.81 -10.67
CA GLU A 13 5.24 -16.08 -10.77
C GLU A 13 4.60 -16.31 -9.39
N ALA A 14 3.35 -15.89 -9.23
CA ALA A 14 2.55 -16.26 -8.07
C ALA A 14 2.07 -17.70 -8.23
N VAL A 15 2.57 -18.60 -7.38
CA VAL A 15 2.28 -20.04 -7.44
C VAL A 15 1.08 -20.45 -6.58
N GLU A 16 0.70 -19.60 -5.62
CA GLU A 16 -0.43 -19.84 -4.72
C GLU A 16 -1.03 -18.50 -4.27
N ILE A 17 -2.36 -18.39 -4.28
CA ILE A 17 -3.08 -17.28 -3.65
C ILE A 17 -3.41 -17.69 -2.22
N LEU A 18 -2.92 -16.91 -1.25
CA LEU A 18 -3.10 -17.18 0.17
C LEU A 18 -4.34 -16.48 0.75
N GLY A 19 -4.87 -15.49 0.02
CA GLY A 19 -6.11 -14.80 0.35
C GLY A 19 -6.01 -13.29 0.21
N VAL A 20 -7.12 -12.61 0.53
CA VAL A 20 -7.17 -11.15 0.60
C VAL A 20 -6.62 -10.71 1.94
N VAL A 21 -5.74 -9.71 1.92
CA VAL A 21 -5.21 -9.06 3.13
C VAL A 21 -5.61 -7.60 3.15
N ARG A 22 -5.85 -7.06 4.35
CA ARG A 22 -6.29 -5.69 4.56
C ARG A 22 -5.78 -5.10 5.87
N GLY A 23 -5.59 -3.80 5.87
CA GLY A 23 -5.33 -3.01 7.07
C GLY A 23 -6.14 -1.73 7.02
N THR A 24 -6.81 -1.40 8.12
CA THR A 24 -7.63 -0.19 8.25
C THR A 24 -7.07 0.67 9.37
N THR A 25 -7.23 1.98 9.26
CA THR A 25 -7.07 2.91 10.38
C THR A 25 -8.12 4.00 10.28
N VAL A 26 -8.57 4.52 11.43
CA VAL A 26 -9.56 5.60 11.50
C VAL A 26 -8.90 6.80 12.15
N ARG A 27 -8.98 7.96 11.50
CA ARG A 27 -8.42 9.22 12.00
C ARG A 27 -9.52 10.25 12.23
N ALA A 28 -9.54 10.84 13.42
CA ALA A 28 -10.38 11.98 13.73
C ALA A 28 -9.85 13.24 13.03
N ARG A 29 -10.73 13.95 12.31
CA ARG A 29 -10.50 15.24 11.67
C ARG A 29 -10.29 16.39 12.69
N PHE A 30 -10.72 16.20 13.94
CA PHE A 30 -10.67 17.21 15.01
C PHE A 30 -9.26 17.66 15.43
N LEU A 31 -8.20 16.92 15.07
CA LEU A 31 -6.82 17.31 15.37
C LEU A 31 -6.31 18.54 14.58
N PHE A 32 -7.02 18.98 13.52
CA PHE A 32 -6.54 20.04 12.61
C PHE A 32 -7.55 21.16 12.35
N SER A 33 -8.70 21.14 13.04
CA SER A 33 -9.78 22.13 12.93
C SER A 33 -9.29 23.58 12.94
N ASN A 34 -8.32 23.89 13.81
CA ASN A 34 -7.84 25.26 14.02
C ASN A 34 -6.82 25.75 12.96
N ILE A 35 -6.19 24.85 12.21
CA ILE A 35 -5.20 25.19 11.18
C ILE A 35 -5.90 25.48 9.85
N SER A 36 -6.99 24.76 9.57
CA SER A 36 -7.76 24.90 8.33
C SER A 36 -8.48 26.25 8.18
N ALA A 37 -8.82 26.93 9.29
CA ALA A 37 -9.44 28.25 9.27
C ALA A 37 -8.44 29.37 8.89
N MET A 38 -7.13 29.16 9.14
CA MET A 38 -6.10 30.18 8.89
C MET A 38 -5.52 30.09 7.46
N LEU A 39 -5.41 28.89 6.87
CA LEU A 39 -4.77 28.67 5.56
C LEU A 39 -5.72 28.85 4.35
N ARG A 40 -7.03 28.62 4.54
CA ARG A 40 -8.06 28.83 3.50
C ARG A 40 -8.18 30.28 3.04
N TYR A 41 -7.64 31.23 3.81
CA TYR A 41 -7.65 32.65 3.47
C TYR A 41 -6.65 33.07 2.40
N PHE A 42 -5.64 32.25 2.05
CA PHE A 42 -4.52 32.76 1.24
C PHE A 42 -4.27 32.12 -0.14
N THR A 43 -4.42 30.82 -0.43
CA THR A 43 -3.87 30.31 -1.72
C THR A 43 -4.49 29.07 -2.37
N GLY A 44 -5.49 28.39 -1.81
CA GLY A 44 -6.06 27.18 -2.44
C GLY A 44 -5.04 26.04 -2.67
N GLY A 45 -3.90 26.07 -1.97
CA GLY A 45 -2.82 25.08 -2.07
C GLY A 45 -2.96 23.89 -1.13
N GLU A 46 -1.92 23.06 -1.09
CA GLU A 46 -1.78 21.94 -0.16
C GLU A 46 -1.89 22.41 1.30
N VAL A 47 -2.43 21.55 2.18
CA VAL A 47 -2.43 21.77 3.63
C VAL A 47 -1.47 20.74 4.26
N PRO A 48 -0.18 21.10 4.49
CA PRO A 48 0.88 20.14 4.80
C PRO A 48 0.59 19.26 6.02
N GLU A 49 -0.08 19.80 7.04
CA GLU A 49 -0.43 19.06 8.25
C GLU A 49 -1.47 17.97 7.97
N TYR A 50 -2.45 18.25 7.09
CA TYR A 50 -3.40 17.22 6.65
C TYR A 50 -2.72 16.20 5.75
N THR A 51 -1.81 16.62 4.85
CA THR A 51 -1.02 15.69 4.03
C THR A 51 -0.24 14.73 4.91
N LYS A 52 0.44 15.24 5.93
CA LYS A 52 1.22 14.43 6.88
C LYS A 52 0.35 13.38 7.58
N VAL A 53 -0.84 13.77 8.06
CA VAL A 53 -1.76 12.85 8.76
C VAL A 53 -2.27 11.76 7.85
N ILE A 54 -2.59 12.11 6.60
CA ILE A 54 -3.03 11.15 5.60
C ILE A 54 -1.89 10.18 5.24
N ALA A 55 -0.66 10.68 5.13
CA ALA A 55 0.52 9.84 4.91
C ALA A 55 0.71 8.85 6.07
N GLU A 56 0.71 9.32 7.31
CA GLU A 56 0.79 8.45 8.51
C GLU A 56 -0.35 7.44 8.60
N ALA A 57 -1.56 7.82 8.18
CA ALA A 57 -2.69 6.90 8.13
C ALA A 57 -2.50 5.80 7.06
N ARG A 58 -1.95 6.15 5.89
CA ARG A 58 -1.65 5.18 4.83
C ARG A 58 -0.56 4.20 5.24
N GLU A 59 0.52 4.68 5.86
CA GLU A 59 1.59 3.82 6.38
C GLU A 59 1.03 2.84 7.41
N GLN A 60 0.25 3.32 8.38
CA GLN A 60 -0.36 2.43 9.39
C GLN A 60 -1.33 1.40 8.78
N ALA A 61 -2.12 1.79 7.79
CA ALA A 61 -2.99 0.86 7.07
C ALA A 61 -2.19 -0.19 6.29
N MET A 62 -1.09 0.21 5.65
CA MET A 62 -0.19 -0.70 4.93
C MET A 62 0.51 -1.68 5.89
N ASP A 63 0.99 -1.21 7.04
CA ASP A 63 1.64 -2.05 8.06
C ASP A 63 0.68 -3.12 8.58
N ARG A 64 -0.57 -2.76 8.89
CA ARG A 64 -1.59 -3.73 9.32
C ARG A 64 -1.94 -4.76 8.23
N MET A 65 -1.99 -4.33 6.97
CA MET A 65 -2.18 -5.25 5.83
C MET A 65 -0.98 -6.19 5.70
N ARG A 66 0.25 -5.68 5.88
CA ARG A 66 1.47 -6.46 5.87
C ARG A 66 1.49 -7.48 7.01
N ASP A 67 1.06 -7.12 8.20
CA ASP A 67 0.99 -8.05 9.35
C ASP A 67 0.05 -9.23 9.04
N GLN A 68 -1.11 -8.98 8.41
CA GLN A 68 -1.98 -10.05 7.94
C GLN A 68 -1.30 -10.95 6.89
N ALA A 69 -0.55 -10.37 5.95
CA ALA A 69 0.19 -11.12 4.96
C ALA A 69 1.34 -11.95 5.58
N VAL A 70 2.01 -11.43 6.61
CA VAL A 70 3.02 -12.19 7.39
C VAL A 70 2.36 -13.37 8.10
N ALA A 71 1.18 -13.19 8.69
CA ALA A 71 0.45 -14.28 9.34
C ALA A 71 0.08 -15.43 8.38
N LEU A 72 -0.12 -15.11 7.10
CA LEU A 72 -0.35 -16.09 6.04
C LEU A 72 0.96 -16.69 5.45
N SER A 73 2.13 -16.28 5.94
CA SER A 73 3.43 -16.65 5.38
C SER A 73 3.57 -16.30 3.89
N ALA A 74 3.05 -15.12 3.51
CA ALA A 74 3.10 -14.62 2.14
C ALA A 74 4.47 -14.05 1.77
N ASP A 75 4.88 -14.32 0.53
CA ASP A 75 6.10 -13.74 -0.06
C ASP A 75 5.84 -12.34 -0.61
N ALA A 76 4.63 -12.11 -1.10
CA ALA A 76 4.21 -10.84 -1.67
C ALA A 76 2.73 -10.50 -1.44
N VAL A 77 2.41 -9.21 -1.52
CA VAL A 77 1.05 -8.70 -1.69
C VAL A 77 0.98 -7.96 -3.02
N LEU A 78 0.15 -8.48 -3.92
CA LEU A 78 -0.03 -7.93 -5.26
C LEU A 78 -1.27 -7.05 -5.31
N ASN A 79 -1.29 -6.18 -6.30
CA ASN A 79 -2.42 -5.34 -6.65
C ASN A 79 -2.94 -4.49 -5.48
N ILE A 80 -2.04 -3.94 -4.65
CA ILE A 80 -2.49 -3.15 -3.51
C ILE A 80 -3.27 -1.92 -3.95
N ARG A 81 -4.29 -1.57 -3.16
CA ARG A 81 -5.12 -0.38 -3.34
C ARG A 81 -5.34 0.31 -2.01
N PHE A 82 -5.42 1.64 -2.08
CA PHE A 82 -5.89 2.46 -0.98
C PHE A 82 -7.30 2.95 -1.28
N SER A 83 -8.15 2.91 -0.26
CA SER A 83 -9.44 3.59 -0.27
C SER A 83 -9.62 4.37 1.02
N SER A 84 -10.47 5.38 0.98
CA SER A 84 -10.82 6.18 2.15
C SER A 84 -12.29 6.52 2.15
N SER A 85 -12.93 6.44 3.31
CA SER A 85 -14.36 6.71 3.49
C SER A 85 -14.57 7.54 4.76
N GLU A 86 -15.60 8.37 4.78
CA GLU A 86 -16.05 8.99 6.02
C GLU A 86 -16.92 7.97 6.77
N VAL A 87 -16.47 7.56 7.96
CA VAL A 87 -17.16 6.54 8.77
C VAL A 87 -18.03 7.15 9.87
N MET A 88 -17.74 8.39 10.26
CA MET A 88 -18.56 9.20 11.16
C MET A 88 -18.24 10.68 10.94
N SER A 89 -19.14 11.56 11.39
CA SER A 89 -18.90 13.00 11.30
C SER A 89 -17.56 13.36 11.95
N GLY A 90 -16.65 13.90 11.16
CA GLY A 90 -15.34 14.28 11.67
C GLY A 90 -14.36 13.13 11.84
N ALA A 91 -14.56 11.95 11.23
CA ALA A 91 -13.52 10.93 11.14
C ALA A 91 -13.56 10.16 9.82
N ALA A 92 -12.39 9.87 9.27
CA ALA A 92 -12.23 9.11 8.03
C ALA A 92 -11.46 7.82 8.28
N GLU A 93 -11.90 6.74 7.64
CA GLU A 93 -11.16 5.50 7.50
C GLU A 93 -10.20 5.61 6.31
N VAL A 94 -9.01 5.04 6.47
CA VAL A 94 -8.10 4.69 5.39
C VAL A 94 -7.90 3.19 5.43
N ILE A 95 -8.18 2.52 4.31
CA ILE A 95 -7.97 1.09 4.12
C ILE A 95 -6.90 0.86 3.05
N CYS A 96 -5.98 -0.06 3.33
CA CYS A 96 -5.06 -0.66 2.37
C CYS A 96 -5.44 -2.13 2.21
N TYR A 97 -5.57 -2.63 0.99
CA TYR A 97 -5.90 -4.03 0.73
C TYR A 97 -5.24 -4.53 -0.55
N GLY A 98 -5.05 -5.85 -0.64
CA GLY A 98 -4.48 -6.53 -1.80
C GLY A 98 -4.56 -8.05 -1.68
N THR A 99 -3.86 -8.75 -2.56
CA THR A 99 -3.86 -10.22 -2.60
C THR A 99 -2.52 -10.76 -2.12
N ALA A 100 -2.53 -11.50 -1.00
CA ALA A 100 -1.34 -12.19 -0.51
C ALA A 100 -1.08 -13.45 -1.35
N VAL A 101 0.17 -13.64 -1.77
CA VAL A 101 0.58 -14.76 -2.62
C VAL A 101 1.89 -15.40 -2.13
N ARG A 102 2.07 -16.67 -2.48
CA ARG A 102 3.37 -17.33 -2.48
C ARG A 102 4.00 -17.16 -3.85
N LEU A 103 5.27 -16.79 -3.89
CA LEU A 103 6.01 -16.60 -5.14
C LEU A 103 6.88 -17.82 -5.42
N GLY A 104 6.92 -18.23 -6.68
CA GLY A 104 7.86 -19.25 -7.15
C GLY A 104 9.33 -18.80 -7.00
N PRO A 105 10.28 -19.72 -7.25
CA PRO A 105 11.69 -19.40 -7.32
C PRO A 105 11.95 -18.26 -8.31
N ALA A 106 12.94 -17.40 -8.03
CA ALA A 106 13.37 -16.42 -9.02
C ALA A 106 13.87 -17.15 -10.26
N ALA A 107 13.40 -16.74 -11.44
CA ALA A 107 13.90 -17.28 -12.70
C ALA A 107 15.42 -17.06 -12.75
N SER A 108 16.20 -18.15 -12.80
CA SER A 108 17.64 -18.06 -12.96
C SER A 108 17.92 -17.53 -14.36
N THR A 109 18.49 -16.33 -14.46
CA THR A 109 18.99 -15.80 -15.73
C THR A 109 20.08 -16.76 -16.22
N LYS A 110 19.77 -17.64 -17.18
CA LYS A 110 20.83 -18.38 -17.88
C LYS A 110 21.73 -17.34 -18.57
N PRO A 111 23.05 -17.42 -18.45
CA PRO A 111 23.93 -16.54 -19.20
C PRO A 111 23.62 -16.74 -20.68
N SER A 112 23.27 -15.66 -21.37
CA SER A 112 23.15 -15.67 -22.83
C SER A 112 24.51 -16.08 -23.38
N THR A 113 24.64 -17.32 -23.84
CA THR A 113 25.77 -17.73 -24.68
C THR A 113 25.74 -16.82 -25.90
N LYS A 114 26.64 -15.84 -25.94
CA LYS A 114 26.98 -15.15 -27.18
C LYS A 114 27.44 -16.24 -28.13
N SER A 115 26.69 -16.45 -29.21
CA SER A 115 27.20 -17.14 -30.37
C SER A 115 28.28 -16.23 -30.94
N ASP A 116 29.53 -16.55 -30.63
CA ASP A 116 30.66 -16.08 -31.42
C ASP A 116 30.47 -16.66 -32.82
N SER A 117 29.81 -15.90 -33.69
CA SER A 117 29.80 -16.15 -35.12
C SER A 117 31.00 -15.42 -35.71
N GLU A 118 31.95 -16.24 -36.15
CA GLU A 118 33.06 -15.94 -37.07
C GLU A 118 32.69 -15.00 -38.22
#